data_AF-A0AAV0URR2-F1
#
_entry.id   AF-A0AAV0URR2-F1
#
_cell.length_a   1.000
_cell.length_b   1.000
_cell.length_c   1.000
_cell.angle_alpha   90.00
_cell.angle_beta   90.00
_cell.angle_gamma   90.00
#
_symmetry.space_group_name_H-M   'P 1'
#
loop_
_entity.id
_entity.type
_entity.pdbx_description
1 polymer ?
#
loop_
_entity_poly.entity_id
_entity_poly.type
_entity_poly.pdbx_seq_one_letter_code
_entity_poly.pdbx_strand_id
1 'polypeptide(L)'
;MCHGLGGTPHSGHALNEKTHTERRLKELESNQVVTLENYLGHSMETTLAKLLTVGLVSIKPWPGSHWATYKDSINAQLYQGEPPTSAKYALAFGFDVKDFMDKISKDVGIDVHRPDKTKCEIDTDCKFFNDDRVCAIRTGHHSGYWIPTWWGICHAWSSAAILEQEPKCPVTYNNITFSPLELKGLLLYIYNDRTLSTVSAGVRFNGDDDTDVKDEYGSSESFAFRDMNPGLVHIVLANIVGKLGKSVIMDVTAGSRVHNQPVRGFRCSSRLICL
;
A
#
# COMPACT_ATOMS: atom_id res chain seq x y z
N MET A 1 -29.01 30.69 2.86
CA MET A 1 -28.17 31.70 3.55
C MET A 1 -27.21 30.95 4.46
N CYS A 2 -25.92 31.03 4.19
CA CYS A 2 -24.89 30.35 4.99
C CYS A 2 -24.32 31.37 5.99
N HIS A 3 -24.50 31.16 7.29
CA HIS A 3 -23.87 32.00 8.31
C HIS A 3 -22.52 31.38 8.72
N GLY A 4 -21.43 32.04 8.37
CA GLY A 4 -20.10 31.78 8.92
C GLY A 4 -19.81 32.75 10.07
N LEU A 5 -19.31 32.23 11.19
CA LEU A 5 -18.76 33.04 12.28
C LEU A 5 -17.23 33.07 12.17
N GLY A 6 -16.70 34.28 11.95
CA GLY A 6 -15.41 34.74 12.46
C GLY A 6 -14.13 34.28 11.76
N GLY A 7 -13.63 35.09 10.81
CA GLY A 7 -12.25 35.09 10.34
C GLY A 7 -11.92 36.40 9.65
N THR A 8 -10.87 37.10 10.09
CA THR A 8 -10.42 38.42 9.61
C THR A 8 -10.01 38.42 8.12
N PRO A 9 -10.26 39.51 7.37
CA PRO A 9 -10.00 39.57 5.93
C PRO A 9 -8.52 39.84 5.64
N HIS A 10 -7.86 38.93 4.91
CA HIS A 10 -6.65 39.27 4.17
C HIS A 10 -7.02 39.77 2.77
N SER A 11 -6.35 40.86 2.35
CA SER A 11 -6.51 41.55 1.07
C SER A 11 -6.39 40.58 -0.11
N GLY A 12 -7.52 40.30 -0.76
CA GLY A 12 -7.58 39.47 -1.96
C GLY A 12 -7.03 40.19 -3.18
N HIS A 13 -6.09 39.55 -3.87
CA HIS A 13 -5.82 39.82 -5.28
C HIS A 13 -7.11 39.54 -6.08
N ALA A 14 -7.52 40.50 -6.90
CA ALA A 14 -8.64 40.36 -7.83
C ALA A 14 -8.35 39.22 -8.83
N LEU A 15 -9.11 38.13 -8.74
CA LEU A 15 -9.13 37.08 -9.75
C LEU A 15 -9.96 37.56 -10.93
N ASN A 16 -9.34 37.56 -12.10
CA ASN A 16 -9.92 37.95 -13.37
C ASN A 16 -11.05 36.97 -13.73
N GLU A 17 -12.28 37.46 -13.87
CA GLU A 17 -13.46 36.71 -14.32
C GLU A 17 -13.28 36.29 -15.78
N LYS A 18 -12.56 35.20 -16.02
CA LYS A 18 -12.78 34.38 -17.21
C LYS A 18 -13.88 33.39 -16.89
N THR A 19 -14.91 33.39 -17.72
CA THR A 19 -16.07 32.49 -17.74
C THR A 19 -15.70 31.06 -17.34
N HIS A 20 -15.84 30.73 -16.05
CA HIS A 20 -15.82 29.37 -15.56
C HIS A 20 -17.05 28.68 -16.14
N THR A 21 -16.85 27.89 -17.19
CA THR A 21 -17.81 26.84 -17.50
C THR A 21 -17.73 25.91 -16.31
N GLU A 22 -18.73 25.94 -15.42
CA GLU A 22 -18.68 25.26 -14.12
C GLU A 22 -18.38 23.77 -14.33
N ARG A 23 -17.12 23.37 -14.09
CA ARG A 23 -16.71 21.97 -14.12
C ARG A 23 -17.50 21.24 -13.04
N ARG A 24 -18.55 20.53 -13.46
CA ARG A 24 -19.31 19.65 -12.58
C ARG A 24 -18.46 18.42 -12.25
N LEU A 25 -18.66 17.89 -11.05
CA LEU A 25 -18.14 16.56 -10.71
C LEU A 25 -18.66 15.58 -11.76
N LYS A 26 -17.76 14.81 -12.37
CA LYS A 26 -18.16 13.74 -13.28
C LYS A 26 -18.79 12.65 -12.43
N GLU A 27 -20.07 12.38 -12.69
CA GLU A 27 -20.68 11.12 -12.31
C GLU A 27 -19.92 10.03 -13.07
N LEU A 28 -19.14 9.24 -12.35
CA LEU A 28 -18.65 8.00 -12.91
C LEU A 28 -19.87 7.07 -12.89
N GLU A 29 -20.35 6.67 -14.08
CA GLU A 29 -21.25 5.53 -14.23
C GLU A 29 -20.52 4.29 -13.72
N SER A 30 -20.55 4.11 -12.41
CA SER A 30 -19.71 3.16 -11.70
C SER A 30 -20.61 2.19 -10.96
N ASN A 31 -20.61 0.95 -11.45
CA ASN A 31 -21.18 -0.19 -10.76
C ASN A 31 -20.31 -0.65 -9.57
N GLN A 32 -19.32 0.14 -9.13
CA GLN A 32 -18.40 -0.24 -8.05
C GLN A 32 -19.13 -0.39 -6.73
N VAL A 33 -20.13 0.48 -6.44
CA VAL A 33 -20.99 0.32 -5.27
C VAL A 33 -21.70 -1.04 -5.31
N VAL A 34 -22.37 -1.36 -6.41
CA VAL A 34 -23.08 -2.65 -6.59
C VAL A 34 -22.14 -3.84 -6.49
N THR A 35 -20.94 -3.74 -7.07
CA THR A 35 -19.91 -4.80 -7.00
C THR A 35 -19.47 -5.04 -5.56
N LEU A 36 -19.24 -3.96 -4.80
CA LEU A 36 -18.89 -4.05 -3.39
C LEU A 36 -20.05 -4.60 -2.55
N GLU A 37 -21.28 -4.17 -2.80
CA GLU A 37 -22.48 -4.66 -2.10
C GLU A 37 -22.69 -6.16 -2.33
N ASN A 38 -22.53 -6.63 -3.58
CA ASN A 38 -22.61 -8.05 -3.92
C ASN A 38 -21.52 -8.86 -3.20
N TYR A 39 -20.31 -8.33 -3.12
CA TYR A 39 -19.22 -8.98 -2.39
C TYR A 39 -19.46 -9.00 -0.87
N LEU A 40 -19.98 -7.91 -0.31
CA LEU A 40 -20.24 -7.76 1.12
C LEU A 40 -21.52 -8.48 1.57
N GLY A 41 -22.44 -8.78 0.66
CA GLY A 41 -23.76 -9.32 0.96
C GLY A 41 -24.72 -8.33 1.63
N HIS A 42 -24.43 -7.02 1.55
CA HIS A 42 -25.19 -5.97 2.21
C HIS A 42 -25.19 -4.67 1.39
N SER A 43 -26.30 -3.93 1.42
CA SER A 43 -26.38 -2.59 0.83
C SER A 43 -25.60 -1.55 1.63
N MET A 44 -24.96 -0.63 0.93
CA MET A 44 -24.25 0.51 1.49
C MET A 44 -25.17 1.72 1.59
N GLU A 45 -25.03 2.48 2.68
CA GLU A 45 -25.65 3.81 2.77
C GLU A 45 -24.97 4.75 1.79
N THR A 46 -25.75 5.52 1.04
CA THR A 46 -25.25 6.50 0.05
C THR A 46 -25.83 7.90 0.30
N THR A 47 -26.84 8.02 1.16
CA THR A 47 -27.38 9.31 1.60
C THR A 47 -26.34 9.99 2.46
N LEU A 48 -25.73 11.07 1.94
CA LEU A 48 -24.69 11.81 2.65
C LEU A 48 -25.10 12.08 4.10
N ALA A 49 -26.32 12.61 4.33
CA ALA A 49 -26.94 12.88 5.64
C ALA A 49 -26.77 11.75 6.68
N LYS A 50 -26.81 10.49 6.24
CA LYS A 50 -26.79 9.29 7.08
C LYS A 50 -25.41 8.63 7.18
N LEU A 51 -24.44 9.04 6.35
CA LEU A 51 -23.07 8.54 6.42
C LEU A 51 -22.39 8.98 7.72
N LEU A 52 -21.73 8.02 8.36
CA LEU A 52 -20.90 8.26 9.54
C LEU A 52 -19.74 9.21 9.18
N THR A 53 -19.42 10.12 10.09
CA THR A 53 -18.33 11.09 9.92
C THR A 53 -17.03 10.64 10.56
N VAL A 54 -17.06 9.58 11.36
CA VAL A 54 -15.90 8.94 11.98
C VAL A 54 -16.10 7.45 11.96
N GLY A 55 -15.04 6.70 11.68
CA GLY A 55 -15.04 5.24 11.77
C GLY A 55 -13.68 4.72 12.21
N LEU A 56 -13.71 3.68 13.04
CA LEU A 56 -12.53 2.94 13.46
C LEU A 56 -12.79 1.47 13.22
N VAL A 57 -11.77 0.78 12.71
CA VAL A 57 -11.80 -0.68 12.58
C VAL A 57 -11.87 -1.35 13.97
N SER A 58 -12.62 -2.43 14.08
CA SER A 58 -12.78 -3.18 15.33
C SER A 58 -11.49 -3.91 15.73
N ILE A 59 -10.79 -4.48 14.75
CA ILE A 59 -9.45 -5.05 14.92
C ILE A 59 -8.48 -4.17 14.17
N LYS A 60 -7.52 -3.57 14.88
CA LYS A 60 -6.53 -2.66 14.31
C LYS A 60 -5.50 -3.45 13.51
N PRO A 61 -5.32 -3.15 12.21
CA PRO A 61 -4.22 -3.72 11.46
C PRO A 61 -2.89 -3.38 12.12
N TRP A 62 -2.03 -4.39 12.25
CA TRP A 62 -0.75 -4.21 12.92
C TRP A 62 0.28 -3.53 12.01
N PRO A 63 1.17 -2.69 12.57
CA PRO A 63 2.23 -2.05 11.80
C PRO A 63 3.25 -3.09 11.35
N GLY A 64 3.79 -2.91 10.15
CA GLY A 64 4.78 -3.79 9.55
C GLY A 64 5.60 -3.08 8.48
N SER A 65 6.71 -3.71 8.09
CA SER A 65 7.49 -3.33 6.92
C SER A 65 6.91 -4.03 5.69
N HIS A 66 7.19 -3.49 4.49
CA HIS A 66 6.92 -4.18 3.22
C HIS A 66 7.98 -5.22 2.86
N TRP A 67 8.96 -5.50 3.73
CA TRP A 67 10.04 -6.47 3.52
C TRP A 67 10.69 -6.32 2.14
N ALA A 68 11.35 -5.17 1.99
CA ALA A 68 11.79 -4.66 0.71
C ALA A 68 12.66 -5.66 -0.05
N THR A 69 12.40 -5.79 -1.35
CA THR A 69 13.11 -6.69 -2.27
C THR A 69 14.61 -6.40 -2.28
N TYR A 70 15.00 -5.12 -2.25
CA TYR A 70 16.42 -4.71 -2.24
C TYR A 70 17.18 -5.11 -0.96
N LYS A 71 16.46 -5.45 0.12
CA LYS A 71 17.04 -6.00 1.36
C LYS A 71 17.01 -7.54 1.40
N ASP A 72 16.69 -8.16 0.27
CA ASP A 72 16.52 -9.61 0.12
C ASP A 72 15.33 -10.18 0.91
N SER A 73 14.26 -9.40 1.07
CA SER A 73 13.02 -9.83 1.75
C SER A 73 13.30 -10.40 3.16
N ILE A 74 12.75 -11.56 3.51
CA ILE A 74 12.96 -12.20 4.83
C ILE A 74 14.38 -12.78 5.03
N ASN A 75 15.27 -12.66 4.04
CA ASN A 75 16.71 -12.87 4.24
C ASN A 75 17.41 -11.64 4.83
N ALA A 76 16.70 -10.51 5.00
CA ALA A 76 17.27 -9.31 5.58
C ALA A 76 17.85 -9.57 7.00
N GLN A 77 19.04 -9.04 7.24
CA GLN A 77 19.69 -9.08 8.54
C GLN A 77 19.03 -8.08 9.50
N LEU A 78 18.15 -8.57 10.40
CA LEU A 78 17.40 -7.72 11.34
C LEU A 78 18.17 -7.42 12.63
N TYR A 79 18.84 -8.44 13.18
CA TYR A 79 19.52 -8.38 14.47
C TYR A 79 20.99 -8.72 14.29
N GLN A 80 21.89 -7.88 14.78
CA GLN A 80 23.32 -8.13 14.65
C GLN A 80 23.72 -9.43 15.35
N GLY A 81 24.43 -10.31 14.65
CA GLY A 81 24.91 -11.58 15.21
C GLY A 81 23.89 -12.72 15.24
N GLU A 82 22.65 -12.50 14.78
CA GLU A 82 21.65 -13.57 14.64
C GLU A 82 21.51 -14.02 13.18
N PRO A 83 21.08 -15.26 12.89
CA PRO A 83 20.70 -15.62 11.53
C PRO A 83 19.47 -14.83 11.05
N PRO A 84 19.35 -14.53 9.74
CA PRO A 84 18.12 -13.98 9.16
C PRO A 84 16.87 -14.84 9.43
N THR A 85 15.69 -14.25 9.29
CA THR A 85 14.41 -14.93 9.56
C THR A 85 14.23 -16.21 8.75
N SER A 86 14.57 -16.19 7.46
CA SER A 86 14.55 -17.38 6.60
C SER A 86 15.53 -18.46 7.03
N ALA A 87 16.75 -18.08 7.45
CA ALA A 87 17.74 -19.02 7.97
C ALA A 87 17.28 -19.66 9.27
N LYS A 88 16.70 -18.88 10.19
CA LYS A 88 16.07 -19.41 11.41
C LYS A 88 14.97 -20.41 11.09
N TYR A 89 14.10 -20.09 10.11
CA TYR A 89 13.05 -21.01 9.68
C TYR A 89 13.65 -22.31 9.10
N ALA A 90 14.65 -22.20 8.23
CA ALA A 90 15.32 -23.37 7.66
C ALA A 90 15.92 -24.27 8.76
N LEU A 91 16.63 -23.69 9.72
CA LEU A 91 17.21 -24.42 10.86
C LEU A 91 16.13 -25.09 11.72
N ALA A 92 15.07 -24.35 12.07
CA ALA A 92 14.02 -24.83 12.95
C ALA A 92 13.24 -26.02 12.34
N PHE A 93 13.11 -26.07 11.01
CA PHE A 93 12.34 -27.09 10.30
C PHE A 93 13.20 -28.10 9.52
N GLY A 94 14.52 -28.06 9.68
CA GLY A 94 15.43 -29.05 9.10
C GLY A 94 15.66 -28.91 7.59
N PHE A 95 15.52 -27.71 7.04
CA PHE A 95 15.87 -27.40 5.65
C PHE A 95 17.34 -27.00 5.51
N ASP A 96 17.90 -27.17 4.31
CA ASP A 96 19.20 -26.58 3.97
C ASP A 96 19.09 -25.05 3.95
N VAL A 97 19.87 -24.39 4.81
CA VAL A 97 19.80 -22.93 5.01
C VAL A 97 20.09 -22.18 3.71
N LYS A 98 21.12 -22.60 2.98
CA LYS A 98 21.54 -21.90 1.77
C LYS A 98 20.49 -22.03 0.67
N ASP A 99 20.04 -23.24 0.39
CA ASP A 99 19.00 -23.52 -0.61
C ASP A 99 17.70 -22.79 -0.26
N PHE A 100 17.29 -22.78 1.01
CA PHE A 100 16.08 -22.08 1.44
C PHE A 100 16.20 -20.57 1.20
N MET A 101 17.29 -19.94 1.65
CA MET A 101 17.53 -18.51 1.43
C MET A 101 17.64 -18.17 -0.07
N ASP A 102 18.27 -19.03 -0.87
CA ASP A 102 18.38 -18.85 -2.32
C ASP A 102 17.01 -18.91 -3.01
N LYS A 103 16.10 -19.77 -2.54
CA LYS A 103 14.72 -19.85 -3.04
C LYS A 103 13.92 -18.59 -2.67
N ILE A 104 14.00 -18.12 -1.43
CA ILE A 104 13.38 -16.86 -1.01
C ILE A 104 13.87 -15.68 -1.87
N SER A 105 15.18 -15.61 -2.12
CA SER A 105 15.75 -14.52 -2.91
C SER A 105 15.26 -14.50 -4.35
N LYS A 106 15.13 -15.68 -4.97
CA LYS A 106 14.62 -15.83 -6.34
C LYS A 106 13.14 -15.53 -6.48
N ASP A 107 12.38 -15.70 -5.41
CA ASP A 107 10.93 -15.51 -5.40
C ASP A 107 10.55 -14.05 -5.13
N VAL A 108 11.08 -13.46 -4.06
CA VAL A 108 10.67 -12.12 -3.57
C VAL A 108 11.84 -11.20 -3.20
N GLY A 109 13.07 -11.69 -3.25
CA GLY A 109 14.28 -10.96 -2.86
C GLY A 109 15.10 -10.47 -4.04
N ILE A 110 16.41 -10.37 -3.86
CA ILE A 110 17.33 -9.74 -4.82
C ILE A 110 17.42 -10.54 -6.13
N ASP A 111 17.45 -11.87 -6.04
CA ASP A 111 17.69 -12.74 -7.20
C ASP A 111 16.49 -12.90 -8.15
N VAL A 112 15.30 -12.36 -7.82
CA VAL A 112 14.17 -12.31 -8.76
C VAL A 112 14.53 -11.53 -10.05
N HIS A 113 15.53 -10.63 -9.97
CA HIS A 113 16.04 -9.83 -11.09
C HIS A 113 17.23 -10.43 -11.82
N ARG A 114 17.66 -11.65 -11.47
CA ARG A 114 18.78 -12.34 -12.10
C ARG A 114 18.71 -12.46 -13.64
N PRO A 115 17.53 -12.52 -14.30
CA PRO A 115 17.46 -12.52 -15.76
C PRO A 115 17.77 -11.18 -16.43
N ASP A 116 17.83 -10.07 -15.68
CA ASP A 116 17.88 -8.71 -16.21
C ASP A 116 19.33 -8.18 -16.37
N LYS A 117 19.54 -7.22 -17.28
CA LYS A 117 20.86 -6.60 -17.56
C LYS A 117 21.29 -5.57 -16.51
N THR A 118 20.64 -5.54 -15.36
CA THR A 118 20.72 -4.50 -14.32
C THR A 118 21.72 -4.84 -13.21
N LYS A 119 22.83 -5.50 -13.56
CA LYS A 119 23.88 -5.87 -12.58
C LYS A 119 24.61 -4.64 -12.04
N CYS A 120 25.06 -4.73 -10.80
CA CYS A 120 25.82 -3.68 -10.12
C CYS A 120 26.81 -4.27 -9.11
N GLU A 121 27.84 -3.50 -8.74
CA GLU A 121 28.83 -3.86 -7.70
C GLU A 121 28.91 -2.81 -6.60
N ILE A 122 28.56 -1.55 -6.89
CA ILE A 122 28.61 -0.42 -5.96
C ILE A 122 27.46 0.55 -6.24
N ASP A 123 27.04 1.30 -5.22
CA ASP A 123 25.93 2.27 -5.33
C ASP A 123 26.23 3.50 -6.19
N THR A 124 27.50 3.83 -6.45
CA THR A 124 27.85 5.07 -7.17
C THR A 124 27.34 5.12 -8.60
N ASP A 125 27.10 3.95 -9.19
CA ASP A 125 26.57 3.77 -10.54
C ASP A 125 25.04 3.95 -10.61
N CYS A 126 24.35 4.11 -9.47
CA CYS A 126 22.90 4.30 -9.45
C CYS A 126 22.48 5.67 -9.99
N LYS A 127 23.42 6.64 -10.00
CA LYS A 127 23.18 8.02 -10.45
C LYS A 127 22.85 8.13 -11.94
N PHE A 128 23.06 7.07 -12.73
CA PHE A 128 22.59 7.04 -14.12
C PHE A 128 21.05 6.98 -14.20
N PHE A 129 20.40 6.44 -13.18
CA PHE A 129 18.95 6.45 -13.05
C PHE A 129 18.54 7.66 -12.21
N ASN A 130 17.62 8.49 -12.72
CA ASN A 130 17.04 9.59 -11.96
C ASN A 130 15.91 9.08 -11.04
N ASP A 131 16.13 7.96 -10.33
CA ASP A 131 15.14 7.29 -9.50
C ASP A 131 15.72 6.79 -8.15
N ASP A 132 14.91 6.06 -7.38
CA ASP A 132 15.21 5.61 -6.01
C ASP A 132 15.73 4.17 -5.95
N ARG A 133 16.35 3.67 -7.03
CA ARG A 133 17.01 2.36 -7.02
C ARG A 133 18.28 2.39 -6.20
N VAL A 134 18.71 1.22 -5.73
CA VAL A 134 20.00 1.01 -5.04
C VAL A 134 20.65 -0.28 -5.53
N CYS A 135 21.97 -0.41 -5.36
CA CYS A 135 22.67 -1.64 -5.70
C CYS A 135 22.42 -2.67 -4.59
N ALA A 136 21.47 -3.57 -4.84
CA ALA A 136 21.08 -4.58 -3.88
C ALA A 136 21.98 -5.81 -4.01
N ILE A 137 22.86 -6.03 -3.04
CA ILE A 137 23.82 -7.13 -3.01
C ILE A 137 23.47 -8.08 -1.85
N ARG A 138 23.34 -9.37 -2.15
CA ARG A 138 23.10 -10.40 -1.13
C ARG A 138 24.30 -10.52 -0.19
N THR A 139 24.04 -10.86 1.07
CA THR A 139 25.12 -11.10 2.05
C THR A 139 26.10 -12.16 1.54
N GLY A 140 27.39 -11.84 1.55
CA GLY A 140 28.46 -12.73 1.06
C GLY A 140 28.72 -12.69 -0.45
N HIS A 141 28.01 -11.84 -1.20
CA HIS A 141 28.23 -11.63 -2.63
C HIS A 141 28.96 -10.31 -2.89
N HIS A 142 29.59 -10.20 -4.07
CA HIS A 142 30.32 -9.01 -4.52
C HIS A 142 29.58 -8.20 -5.59
N SER A 143 28.49 -8.76 -6.14
CA SER A 143 27.65 -8.11 -7.14
C SER A 143 26.19 -8.43 -6.89
N GLY A 144 25.33 -7.57 -7.39
CA GLY A 144 23.88 -7.59 -7.19
C GLY A 144 23.14 -6.95 -8.36
N TYR A 145 21.98 -6.36 -8.08
CA TYR A 145 21.12 -5.73 -9.09
C TYR A 145 20.58 -4.38 -8.63
N TRP A 146 20.26 -3.51 -9.59
CA TRP A 146 19.56 -2.25 -9.34
C TRP A 146 18.08 -2.49 -9.03
N ILE A 147 17.68 -2.27 -7.78
CA ILE A 147 16.32 -2.56 -7.31
C ILE A 147 15.68 -1.29 -6.73
N PRO A 148 14.48 -0.89 -7.20
CA PRO A 148 13.73 0.21 -6.61
C PRO A 148 13.43 -0.04 -5.14
N THR A 149 13.67 0.95 -4.28
CA THR A 149 13.51 0.75 -2.82
C THR A 149 12.05 0.57 -2.37
N TRP A 150 11.10 0.99 -3.20
CA TRP A 150 9.66 0.80 -2.97
C TRP A 150 9.19 -0.64 -3.27
N TRP A 151 9.97 -1.46 -3.97
CA TRP A 151 9.60 -2.85 -4.23
C TRP A 151 9.61 -3.71 -2.96
N GLY A 152 8.59 -4.53 -2.84
CA GLY A 152 8.41 -5.50 -1.77
C GLY A 152 6.96 -5.98 -1.70
N ILE A 153 6.61 -6.57 -0.57
CA ILE A 153 5.37 -7.31 -0.37
C ILE A 153 4.36 -6.52 0.48
N CYS A 154 4.20 -5.22 0.19
CA CYS A 154 3.26 -4.33 0.91
C CYS A 154 1.79 -4.78 0.80
N HIS A 155 1.42 -5.44 -0.32
CA HIS A 155 0.11 -6.04 -0.54
C HIS A 155 -0.13 -7.22 0.42
N ALA A 156 0.89 -8.07 0.62
CA ALA A 156 0.86 -9.19 1.54
C ALA A 156 0.80 -8.71 3.00
N TRP A 157 1.62 -7.71 3.36
CA TRP A 157 1.55 -7.05 4.66
C TRP A 157 0.14 -6.51 4.94
N SER A 158 -0.41 -5.72 4.03
CA SER A 158 -1.73 -5.10 4.22
C SER A 158 -2.81 -6.14 4.45
N SER A 159 -2.77 -7.26 3.71
CA SER A 159 -3.72 -8.36 3.85
C SER A 159 -3.55 -9.10 5.18
N ALA A 160 -2.32 -9.48 5.52
CA ALA A 160 -2.02 -10.17 6.78
C ALA A 160 -2.33 -9.29 8.00
N ALA A 161 -2.07 -7.99 7.91
CA ALA A 161 -2.37 -7.04 8.98
C ALA A 161 -3.87 -6.98 9.30
N ILE A 162 -4.73 -7.13 8.30
CA ILE A 162 -6.18 -7.11 8.46
C ILE A 162 -6.71 -8.47 8.95
N LEU A 163 -6.18 -9.56 8.41
CA LEU A 163 -6.76 -10.89 8.56
C LEU A 163 -6.21 -11.68 9.75
N GLU A 164 -5.00 -11.35 10.21
CA GLU A 164 -4.29 -12.13 11.22
C GLU A 164 -4.10 -11.35 12.51
N GLN A 165 -4.14 -12.07 13.63
CA GLN A 165 -3.79 -11.47 14.92
C GLN A 165 -2.31 -11.09 14.94
N GLU A 166 -2.01 -9.92 15.50
CA GLU A 166 -0.63 -9.46 15.60
C GLU A 166 0.21 -10.44 16.46
N PRO A 167 1.35 -10.93 15.95
CA PRO A 167 2.34 -11.59 16.80
C PRO A 167 2.85 -10.61 17.87
N LYS A 168 2.74 -10.98 19.15
CA LYS A 168 3.09 -10.10 20.29
C LYS A 168 4.29 -10.57 21.10
N CYS A 169 4.52 -11.87 21.14
CA CYS A 169 5.56 -12.48 21.97
C CYS A 169 6.48 -13.34 21.11
N PRO A 170 7.77 -13.45 21.47
CA PRO A 170 8.66 -14.42 20.84
C PRO A 170 8.15 -15.85 21.01
N VAL A 171 8.43 -16.70 20.03
CA VAL A 171 8.09 -18.13 20.05
C VAL A 171 9.35 -18.94 19.80
N THR A 172 9.59 -19.95 20.63
CA THR A 172 10.70 -20.89 20.46
C THR A 172 10.16 -22.21 19.91
N TYR A 173 10.75 -22.68 18.81
CA TYR A 173 10.46 -23.97 18.21
C TYR A 173 11.78 -24.64 17.80
N ASN A 174 11.97 -25.91 18.17
CA ASN A 174 13.20 -26.66 17.93
C ASN A 174 14.48 -25.88 18.31
N ASN A 175 14.48 -25.27 19.50
CA ASN A 175 15.57 -24.43 20.05
C ASN A 175 15.90 -23.16 19.26
N ILE A 176 15.07 -22.78 18.29
CA ILE A 176 15.18 -21.50 17.56
C ILE A 176 14.07 -20.56 18.03
N THR A 177 14.46 -19.36 18.46
CA THR A 177 13.52 -18.32 18.88
C THR A 177 13.27 -17.33 17.77
N PHE A 178 11.99 -17.13 17.44
CA PHE A 178 11.49 -16.15 16.50
C PHE A 178 10.90 -14.97 17.26
N SER A 179 11.35 -13.75 16.96
CA SER A 179 10.76 -12.53 17.48
C SER A 179 9.41 -12.25 16.83
N PRO A 180 8.56 -11.38 17.42
CA PRO A 180 7.33 -10.93 16.78
C PRO A 180 7.51 -10.36 15.37
N LEU A 181 8.62 -9.64 15.12
CA LEU A 181 8.91 -9.09 13.79
C LEU A 181 9.22 -10.20 12.79
N GLU A 182 9.98 -11.22 13.19
CA GLU A 182 10.31 -12.37 12.35
C GLU A 182 9.07 -13.20 12.01
N LEU A 183 8.18 -13.42 13.01
CA LEU A 183 6.89 -14.08 12.79
C LEU A 183 6.00 -13.31 11.82
N LYS A 184 5.99 -11.96 11.90
CA LYS A 184 5.34 -11.13 10.88
C LYS A 184 5.96 -11.40 9.51
N GLY A 185 7.28 -11.37 9.36
CA GLY A 185 7.96 -11.65 8.08
C GLY A 185 7.57 -12.99 7.45
N LEU A 186 7.58 -14.07 8.23
CA LEU A 186 7.15 -15.40 7.77
C LEU A 186 5.68 -15.40 7.31
N LEU A 187 4.81 -14.75 8.07
CA LEU A 187 3.40 -14.63 7.73
C LEU A 187 3.19 -13.86 6.43
N LEU A 188 3.91 -12.76 6.22
CA LEU A 188 3.84 -12.01 4.97
C LEU A 188 4.28 -12.85 3.77
N TYR A 189 5.34 -13.66 3.91
CA TYR A 189 5.80 -14.52 2.82
C TYR A 189 4.70 -15.51 2.38
N ILE A 190 3.96 -16.08 3.34
CA ILE A 190 2.77 -16.93 3.05
C ILE A 190 1.70 -16.14 2.31
N TYR A 191 1.43 -14.90 2.73
CA TYR A 191 0.41 -14.04 2.12
C TYR A 191 0.79 -13.50 0.73
N ASN A 192 2.08 -13.50 0.37
CA ASN A 192 2.54 -13.09 -0.96
C ASN A 192 2.12 -14.09 -2.05
N ASP A 193 2.18 -15.40 -1.76
CA ASP A 193 1.84 -16.47 -2.71
C ASP A 193 0.38 -16.95 -2.58
N ARG A 194 -0.37 -16.43 -1.60
CA ARG A 194 -1.74 -16.87 -1.35
C ARG A 194 -2.73 -16.16 -2.29
N THR A 195 -3.55 -16.95 -2.97
CA THR A 195 -4.76 -16.42 -3.63
C THR A 195 -5.80 -16.04 -2.58
N LEU A 196 -6.01 -14.74 -2.41
CA LEU A 196 -7.09 -14.20 -1.59
C LEU A 196 -8.26 -13.79 -2.47
N SER A 197 -9.48 -14.05 -2.01
CA SER A 197 -10.67 -13.44 -2.59
C SER A 197 -10.63 -11.95 -2.28
N THR A 198 -10.48 -11.12 -3.32
CA THR A 198 -10.45 -9.66 -3.20
C THR A 198 -11.53 -9.04 -4.09
N VAL A 199 -12.01 -7.87 -3.68
CA VAL A 199 -12.83 -6.99 -4.50
C VAL A 199 -12.14 -5.64 -4.55
N SER A 200 -12.02 -5.06 -5.73
CA SER A 200 -11.33 -3.80 -5.95
C SER A 200 -12.31 -2.75 -6.46
N ALA A 201 -12.20 -1.55 -5.91
CA ALA A 201 -12.77 -0.34 -6.46
C ALA A 201 -11.59 0.50 -6.97
N GLY A 202 -11.46 0.58 -8.30
CA GLY A 202 -10.36 1.25 -8.98
C GLY A 202 -9.56 0.29 -9.87
N VAL A 203 -8.67 0.85 -10.66
CA VAL A 203 -7.75 0.20 -11.59
C VAL A 203 -6.36 0.80 -11.40
N ARG A 204 -5.33 -0.02 -11.58
CA ARG A 204 -3.95 0.45 -11.44
C ARG A 204 -3.57 1.38 -12.59
N PHE A 205 -2.92 2.50 -12.27
CA PHE A 205 -2.19 3.29 -13.25
C PHE A 205 -0.84 2.62 -13.59
N ASN A 206 -0.67 2.21 -14.85
CA ASN A 206 0.56 1.58 -15.35
C ASN A 206 1.39 2.54 -16.23
N GLY A 207 1.14 3.85 -16.14
CA GLY A 207 1.91 4.85 -16.88
C GLY A 207 3.16 5.29 -16.13
N ASP A 208 3.92 6.18 -16.77
CA ASP A 208 5.08 6.85 -16.17
C ASP A 208 4.65 8.23 -15.65
N ASP A 209 4.97 8.48 -14.38
CA ASP A 209 4.59 9.71 -13.67
C ASP A 209 5.19 10.96 -14.32
N ASP A 210 6.39 10.85 -14.91
CA ASP A 210 7.11 11.96 -15.52
C ASP A 210 6.56 12.34 -16.91
N THR A 211 5.82 11.42 -17.54
CA THR A 211 5.24 11.61 -18.88
C THR A 211 3.72 11.71 -18.86
N ASP A 212 3.10 11.73 -17.68
CA ASP A 212 1.65 11.83 -17.54
C ASP A 212 1.13 13.17 -18.07
N VAL A 213 0.29 13.11 -19.09
CA VAL A 213 -0.30 14.28 -19.74
C VAL A 213 -1.39 14.85 -18.82
N LYS A 214 -1.30 16.15 -18.54
CA LYS A 214 -2.28 16.88 -17.73
C LYS A 214 -3.15 17.78 -18.62
N ASP A 215 -4.42 17.88 -18.25
CA ASP A 215 -5.34 18.86 -18.82
C ASP A 215 -4.97 20.29 -18.39
N GLU A 216 -5.67 21.29 -18.94
CA GLU A 216 -5.46 22.71 -18.64
C GLU A 216 -5.64 23.08 -17.15
N TYR A 217 -6.22 22.18 -16.35
CA TYR A 217 -6.44 22.34 -14.90
C TYR A 217 -5.47 21.50 -14.05
N GLY A 218 -4.48 20.84 -14.67
CA GLY A 218 -3.49 20.01 -13.99
C GLY A 218 -4.00 18.61 -13.60
N SER A 219 -5.20 18.20 -14.04
CA SER A 219 -5.68 16.82 -13.82
C SER A 219 -5.06 15.89 -14.85
N SER A 220 -4.67 14.67 -14.47
CA SER A 220 -4.24 13.66 -15.45
C SER A 220 -5.32 13.42 -16.51
N GLU A 221 -4.94 13.28 -17.77
CA GLU A 221 -5.87 12.86 -18.81
C GLU A 221 -6.16 11.36 -18.74
N SER A 222 -5.26 10.58 -18.12
CA SER A 222 -5.45 9.15 -17.89
C SER A 222 -6.70 8.88 -17.06
N PHE A 223 -7.52 7.96 -17.54
CA PHE A 223 -8.66 7.46 -16.77
C PHE A 223 -8.16 6.71 -15.53
N ALA A 224 -7.15 5.84 -15.68
CA ALA A 224 -6.63 5.02 -14.57
C ALA A 224 -5.99 5.85 -13.45
N PHE A 225 -5.51 7.06 -13.74
CA PHE A 225 -5.00 7.99 -12.71
C PHE A 225 -6.13 8.70 -11.96
N ARG A 226 -7.32 8.82 -12.57
CA ARG A 226 -8.51 9.53 -12.04
C ARG A 226 -9.67 8.60 -11.71
N ASP A 227 -9.42 7.31 -11.70
CA ASP A 227 -10.41 6.25 -11.64
C ASP A 227 -11.21 6.26 -10.31
N MET A 228 -10.60 6.81 -9.25
CA MET A 228 -11.19 6.90 -7.94
C MET A 228 -12.05 8.15 -7.76
N ASN A 229 -13.37 7.93 -7.75
CA ASN A 229 -14.34 8.97 -7.39
C ASN A 229 -14.27 9.28 -5.87
N PRO A 230 -14.13 10.56 -5.46
CA PRO A 230 -14.07 10.92 -4.04
C PRO A 230 -15.36 10.60 -3.26
N GLY A 231 -16.52 10.62 -3.92
CA GLY A 231 -17.79 10.18 -3.34
C GLY A 231 -17.79 8.68 -3.03
N LEU A 232 -17.22 7.86 -3.91
CA LEU A 232 -17.05 6.43 -3.66
C LEU A 232 -16.13 6.18 -2.47
N VAL A 233 -14.99 6.86 -2.40
CA VAL A 233 -14.08 6.77 -1.24
C VAL A 233 -14.82 7.07 0.06
N HIS A 234 -15.67 8.11 0.06
CA HIS A 234 -16.45 8.46 1.24
C HIS A 234 -17.49 7.38 1.60
N ILE A 235 -18.23 6.85 0.62
CA ILE A 235 -19.21 5.76 0.81
C ILE A 235 -18.51 4.51 1.37
N VAL A 236 -17.40 4.10 0.77
CA VAL A 236 -16.62 2.91 1.17
C VAL A 236 -16.12 3.05 2.60
N LEU A 237 -15.46 4.15 2.94
CA LEU A 237 -14.93 4.36 4.30
C LEU A 237 -16.05 4.43 5.34
N ALA A 238 -17.12 5.17 5.07
CA ALA A 238 -18.22 5.29 6.01
C ALA A 238 -18.96 3.98 6.26
N ASN A 239 -19.16 3.16 5.22
CA ASN A 239 -19.83 1.87 5.36
C ASN A 239 -18.89 0.79 5.89
N ILE A 240 -17.75 0.55 5.26
CA ILE A 240 -16.88 -0.58 5.61
C ILE A 240 -16.13 -0.30 6.91
N VAL A 241 -15.47 0.86 7.02
CA VAL A 241 -14.67 1.21 8.20
C VAL A 241 -15.56 1.72 9.34
N GLY A 242 -16.56 2.54 9.02
CA GLY A 242 -17.45 3.12 10.02
C GLY A 242 -18.51 2.14 10.52
N LYS A 243 -19.39 1.69 9.61
CA LYS A 243 -20.57 0.90 9.98
C LYS A 243 -20.23 -0.57 10.24
N LEU A 244 -19.36 -1.18 9.43
CA LEU A 244 -18.99 -2.60 9.59
C LEU A 244 -17.77 -2.82 10.50
N GLY A 245 -17.02 -1.77 10.84
CA GLY A 245 -15.80 -1.90 11.63
C GLY A 245 -14.70 -2.72 10.94
N LYS A 246 -14.76 -2.90 9.62
CA LYS A 246 -13.80 -3.66 8.82
C LYS A 246 -12.78 -2.75 8.16
N SER A 247 -11.57 -3.26 7.95
CA SER A 247 -10.54 -2.52 7.22
C SER A 247 -10.66 -2.72 5.71
N VAL A 248 -10.12 -1.76 4.96
CA VAL A 248 -9.88 -1.84 3.51
C VAL A 248 -8.40 -1.59 3.25
N ILE A 249 -7.88 -2.12 2.15
CA ILE A 249 -6.53 -1.79 1.67
C ILE A 249 -6.67 -0.64 0.68
N MET A 250 -5.86 0.40 0.84
CA MET A 250 -5.82 1.53 -0.09
C MET A 250 -4.39 1.73 -0.60
N ASP A 251 -4.27 1.97 -1.91
CA ASP A 251 -3.09 2.62 -2.46
C ASP A 251 -3.13 4.10 -2.06
N VAL A 252 -2.10 4.56 -1.35
CA VAL A 252 -2.01 5.94 -0.87
C VAL A 252 -1.18 6.84 -1.78
N THR A 253 -0.71 6.29 -2.90
CA THR A 253 -0.06 7.01 -3.98
C THR A 253 -0.92 6.94 -5.24
N ALA A 254 -0.94 8.01 -6.03
CA ALA A 254 -1.72 8.07 -7.27
C ALA A 254 -0.91 7.75 -8.53
N GLY A 255 0.41 7.55 -8.38
CA GLY A 255 1.34 7.38 -9.48
C GLY A 255 1.62 5.94 -9.87
N SER A 256 2.75 5.73 -10.55
CA SER A 256 3.24 4.44 -11.05
C SER A 256 3.60 3.46 -9.94
N ARG A 257 4.03 3.99 -8.79
CA ARG A 257 4.36 3.25 -7.57
C ARG A 257 3.09 2.88 -6.84
N VAL A 258 3.02 1.65 -6.34
CA VAL A 258 1.87 1.14 -5.60
C VAL A 258 2.24 0.96 -4.13
N HIS A 259 1.55 1.68 -3.26
CA HIS A 259 1.77 1.64 -1.82
C HIS A 259 0.50 1.21 -1.08
N ASN A 260 0.32 -0.11 -0.96
CA ASN A 260 -0.79 -0.70 -0.23
C ASN A 260 -0.65 -0.43 1.28
N GLN A 261 -1.70 0.16 1.87
CA GLN A 261 -1.80 0.43 3.29
C GLN A 261 -3.15 -0.09 3.84
N PRO A 262 -3.16 -0.81 4.97
CA PRO A 262 -4.40 -1.20 5.62
C PRO A 262 -5.00 -0.02 6.40
N VAL A 263 -6.24 0.35 6.10
CA VAL A 263 -6.90 1.50 6.70
C VAL A 263 -7.27 1.20 8.15
N ARG A 264 -6.78 2.04 9.07
CA ARG A 264 -7.10 1.97 10.51
C ARG A 264 -8.40 2.69 10.88
N GLY A 265 -8.78 3.72 10.13
CA GLY A 265 -9.90 4.57 10.47
C GLY A 265 -10.04 5.74 9.50
N PHE A 266 -11.16 6.43 9.57
CA PHE A 266 -11.38 7.68 8.85
C PHE A 266 -12.06 8.71 9.75
N ARG A 267 -11.85 9.98 9.41
CA ARG A 267 -12.53 11.12 10.04
C ARG A 267 -12.80 12.19 9.00
N CYS A 268 -14.04 12.64 8.95
CA CYS A 268 -14.47 13.81 8.18
C CYS A 268 -14.20 15.06 9.03
N SER A 269 -13.31 15.93 8.56
CA SER A 269 -12.90 17.14 9.29
C SER A 269 -13.87 18.30 9.10
N SER A 270 -14.52 18.39 7.95
CA SER A 270 -15.50 19.42 7.62
C SER A 270 -16.61 18.83 6.75
N ARG A 271 -17.83 19.30 6.96
CA ARG A 271 -18.99 18.83 6.22
C ARG A 271 -20.00 19.96 6.06
N LEU A 272 -20.27 20.31 4.81
CA LEU A 272 -21.29 21.29 4.44
C LEU A 272 -22.52 20.53 3.94
N ILE A 273 -23.65 20.72 4.61
CA ILE A 273 -24.95 20.21 4.18
C ILE A 273 -25.78 21.44 3.83
N CYS A 274 -26.04 21.65 2.55
CA CYS A 274 -27.06 22.61 2.12
C CYS A 274 -28.42 21.95 2.38
N LEU A 275 -29.17 22.52 3.33
CA LEU A 275 -30.56 22.17 3.60
C LEU A 275 -31.49 22.81 2.56
#